data_AF-A0A958Y7E5-F1
#
_entry.id   AF-A0A958Y7E5-F1
#
_cell.length_a   1.000
_cell.length_b   1.000
_cell.length_c   1.000
_cell.angle_alpha   90.00
_cell.angle_beta   90.00
_cell.angle_gamma   90.00
#
_symmetry.space_group_name_H-M   'P 1'
#
loop_
_entity.id
_entity.type
_entity.pdbx_description
1 polymer ?
#
loop_
_entity_poly.entity_id
_entity_poly.type
_entity_poly.pdbx_seq_one_letter_code
_entity_poly.pdbx_strand_id
1 'polypeptide(L)'
;FSLIDTGGYVRGSDDIFEAEIDKQVELAIDEADAIIFMVDVEVGVTGMDEDVANLLRKVEKPVFLVVNKVDNSSRVDDAVEFYSLGL
;
A
#
# COMPACT_ATOMS: atom_id res chain seq x y z
N PHE A 1 15.85 11.91 7.25
CA PHE A 1 15.19 11.12 6.21
C PHE A 1 14.30 12.05 5.39
N SER A 2 14.01 11.68 4.15
CA SER A 2 13.01 12.33 3.31
C SER A 2 11.78 11.44 3.25
N LEU A 3 10.60 12.02 3.10
CA LEU A 3 9.34 11.29 2.96
C LEU A 3 8.73 11.64 1.61
N ILE A 4 8.37 10.60 0.84
CA ILE A 4 7.66 10.70 -0.42
C ILE A 4 6.27 10.12 -0.18
N ASP A 5 5.24 10.89 -0.48
CA ASP A 5 3.85 10.43 -0.46
C ASP A 5 3.42 10.21 -1.91
N THR A 6 3.11 8.96 -2.26
CA THR A 6 2.66 8.55 -3.60
C THR A 6 1.20 8.91 -3.87
N GLY A 7 0.56 9.64 -2.95
CA GLY A 7 -0.87 9.91 -3.02
C GLY A 7 -1.71 8.68 -2.70
N GLY A 8 -3.01 8.92 -2.49
CA GLY A 8 -4.00 7.87 -2.24
C GLY A 8 -5.04 7.78 -3.35
N TYR A 9 -5.72 6.63 -3.42
CA TYR A 9 -6.85 6.40 -4.31
C TYR A 9 -7.96 7.45 -4.11
N VAL A 10 -8.27 8.25 -5.14
CA VAL A 10 -9.41 9.18 -5.15
C VAL A 10 -10.51 8.59 -6.03
N ARG A 11 -11.64 8.20 -5.43
CA ARG A 11 -12.82 7.70 -6.16
C ARG A 11 -13.25 8.69 -7.24
N GLY A 12 -13.16 8.32 -8.53
CA GLY A 12 -13.62 9.21 -9.59
C GLY A 12 -13.42 8.83 -11.06
N SER A 13 -12.46 7.99 -11.45
CA SER A 13 -12.41 7.42 -12.81
C SER A 13 -11.41 6.28 -12.88
N ASP A 14 -11.85 5.12 -13.36
CA ASP A 14 -11.10 3.87 -13.30
C ASP A 14 -9.81 3.88 -14.16
N ASP A 15 -9.83 4.44 -15.37
CA ASP A 15 -8.69 4.22 -16.30
C ASP A 15 -7.54 5.26 -16.24
N ILE A 16 -7.78 6.50 -15.80
CA ILE A 16 -6.76 7.57 -15.89
C ILE A 16 -5.93 7.67 -14.61
N PHE A 17 -6.51 7.35 -13.46
CA PHE A 17 -5.82 7.51 -12.18
C PHE A 17 -4.94 6.31 -11.82
N GLU A 18 -5.28 5.09 -12.24
CA GLU A 18 -4.44 3.90 -12.01
C GLU A 18 -3.05 4.08 -12.61
N ALA A 19 -2.94 4.51 -13.88
CA ALA A 19 -1.66 4.74 -14.54
C ALA A 19 -0.80 5.83 -13.88
N GLU A 20 -1.43 6.85 -13.28
CA GLU A 20 -0.70 7.91 -12.58
C GLU A 20 -0.24 7.43 -11.19
N ILE A 21 -1.05 6.63 -10.49
CA ILE A 21 -0.66 6.03 -9.22
C ILE A 21 0.46 5.02 -9.42
N ASP A 22 0.38 4.14 -10.43
CA ASP A 22 1.44 3.20 -10.76
C ASP A 22 2.76 3.92 -11.00
N LYS A 23 2.75 5.00 -11.78
CA LYS A 23 3.93 5.81 -12.04
C LYS A 23 4.50 6.45 -10.78
N GLN A 24 3.65 6.95 -9.87
CA GLN A 24 4.11 7.51 -8.61
C GLN A 24 4.69 6.44 -7.68
N VAL A 25 4.08 5.26 -7.64
CA VAL A 25 4.56 4.11 -6.87
C VAL A 25 5.91 3.63 -7.42
N GLU A 26 6.06 3.47 -8.73
CA GLU A 26 7.33 3.09 -9.36
C GLU A 26 8.44 4.09 -9.05
N LEU A 27 8.18 5.39 -9.22
CA LEU A 27 9.16 6.44 -8.89
C LEU A 27 9.55 6.42 -7.42
N ALA A 28 8.59 6.27 -6.51
CA ALA A 28 8.87 6.19 -5.08
C ALA A 28 9.66 4.93 -4.72
N ILE A 29 9.33 3.78 -5.33
CA ILE A 29 10.10 2.54 -5.17
C ILE A 29 11.55 2.75 -5.62
N ASP A 30 11.78 3.42 -6.74
CA ASP A 30 13.12 3.66 -7.29
C ASP A 30 13.95 4.62 -6.42
N GLU A 31 13.34 5.68 -5.89
CA GLU A 31 14.02 6.70 -5.08
C GLU A 31 14.20 6.32 -3.60
N ALA A 32 13.30 5.51 -3.04
CA ALA A 32 13.29 5.25 -1.60
C ALA A 32 14.39 4.27 -1.16
N ASP A 33 14.91 4.46 0.05
CA ASP A 33 15.78 3.47 0.71
C ASP A 33 14.96 2.36 1.40
N ALA A 34 13.71 2.65 1.77
CA ALA A 34 12.75 1.74 2.39
C ALA A 34 11.32 2.19 2.09
N ILE A 35 10.38 1.24 2.05
CA ILE A 35 9.00 1.46 1.61
C ILE A 35 8.04 1.18 2.77
N ILE A 36 7.09 2.07 3.00
CA ILE A 36 5.95 1.85 3.89
C ILE A 36 4.74 1.62 3.00
N PHE A 37 4.24 0.39 2.95
CA PHE A 37 3.02 0.06 2.26
C PHE A 37 1.86 0.11 3.25
N MET A 38 1.06 1.17 3.16
CA MET A 38 0.01 1.47 4.14
C MET A 38 -1.36 1.07 3.59
N VAL A 39 -2.09 0.26 4.35
CA VAL A 39 -3.42 -0.26 4.03
C VAL A 39 -4.44 0.17 5.10
N ASP A 40 -5.74 0.08 4.81
CA ASP A 40 -6.81 0.56 5.70
C ASP A 40 -7.65 -0.60 6.25
N VAL A 41 -7.58 -0.84 7.57
CA VAL A 41 -8.33 -1.92 8.23
C VAL A 41 -9.85 -1.77 8.11
N GLU A 42 -10.37 -0.56 7.90
CA GLU A 42 -11.81 -0.32 7.77
C GLU A 42 -12.35 -0.76 6.40
N VAL A 43 -11.48 -0.76 5.39
CA VAL A 43 -11.81 -1.15 4.00
C VAL A 43 -11.51 -2.64 3.79
N GLY A 44 -10.48 -3.14 4.46
CA GLY A 44 -9.91 -4.46 4.23
C GLY A 44 -9.01 -4.50 2.99
N VAL A 45 -8.63 -5.70 2.55
CA VAL A 45 -7.81 -5.88 1.34
C VAL A 45 -8.59 -5.52 0.09
N THR A 46 -8.06 -4.60 -0.73
CA THR A 46 -8.62 -4.22 -2.03
C THR A 46 -7.81 -4.80 -3.19
N GLY A 47 -8.39 -4.82 -4.41
CA GLY A 47 -7.66 -5.25 -5.61
C GLY A 47 -6.42 -4.40 -5.89
N MET A 48 -6.51 -3.09 -5.63
CA MET A 48 -5.36 -2.19 -5.73
C MET A 48 -4.25 -2.56 -4.74
N ASP A 49 -4.61 -2.98 -3.52
CA ASP A 49 -3.61 -3.44 -2.54
C ASP A 49 -2.91 -4.71 -3.03
N GLU A 50 -3.65 -5.64 -3.66
CA GLU A 50 -3.09 -6.84 -4.26
C GLU A 50 -2.12 -6.50 -5.40
N ASP A 51 -2.48 -5.55 -6.26
CA ASP A 51 -1.65 -5.11 -7.39
C ASP A 51 -0.36 -4.43 -6.92
N VAL A 52 -0.45 -3.52 -5.94
CA VAL A 52 0.73 -2.89 -5.33
C VAL A 52 1.58 -3.93 -4.59
N ALA A 53 0.98 -4.87 -3.87
CA ALA A 53 1.73 -5.95 -3.22
C ALA A 53 2.46 -6.84 -4.25
N ASN A 54 1.84 -7.14 -5.39
CA ASN A 54 2.47 -7.88 -6.48
C ASN A 54 3.70 -7.16 -7.05
N LEU A 55 3.68 -5.84 -7.12
CA LEU A 55 4.81 -5.00 -7.51
C LEU A 55 5.91 -5.03 -6.44
N LEU A 56 5.54 -4.76 -5.18
CA LEU A 56 6.46 -4.67 -4.06
C LEU A 56 7.18 -5.98 -3.74
N ARG A 57 6.54 -7.15 -3.97
CA ARG A 57 7.20 -8.46 -3.79
C ARG A 57 8.43 -8.68 -4.68
N LYS A 58 8.58 -7.90 -5.76
CA LYS A 58 9.73 -8.00 -6.67
C LYS A 58 10.86 -7.04 -6.30
N VAL A 59 10.66 -6.19 -5.29
CA VAL A 59 11.60 -5.16 -4.87
C VAL A 59 12.56 -5.74 -3.82
N GLU A 60 13.86 -5.52 -3.98
CA GLU A 60 14.88 -5.99 -3.02
C GLU A 60 15.03 -5.07 -1.79
N LYS A 61 14.41 -3.88 -1.85
CA LYS A 61 14.43 -2.87 -0.78
C LYS A 61 13.49 -3.28 0.37
N PRO A 62 13.78 -2.90 1.63
CA PRO A 62 12.90 -3.21 2.75
C PRO A 62 11.49 -2.65 2.55
N VAL A 63 10.48 -3.51 2.70
CA VAL A 63 9.06 -3.16 2.66
C VAL A 63 8.45 -3.42 4.03
N PHE A 64 7.72 -2.44 4.55
CA PHE A 64 6.96 -2.54 5.79
C PHE A 64 5.48 -2.41 5.48
N LEU A 65 4.74 -3.51 5.64
CA LEU A 65 3.28 -3.48 5.60
C LEU A 65 2.76 -2.83 6.89
N VAL A 66 1.97 -1.77 6.75
CA VAL A 66 1.40 -1.00 7.87
C VAL A 66 -0.12 -0.95 7.72
N VAL A 67 -0.81 -1.66 8.61
CA VAL A 67 -2.28 -1.62 8.70
C VAL A 67 -2.69 -0.40 9.52
N ASN A 68 -3.32 0.58 8.87
CA ASN A 68 -3.71 1.86 9.45
C ASN A 68 -5.15 1.81 10.01
N LYS A 69 -5.50 2.80 10.84
CA LYS A 69 -6.81 2.99 11.49
C LYS A 69 -7.26 1.87 12.46
N VAL A 70 -6.29 1.18 13.05
CA VAL A 70 -6.52 0.18 14.13
C VAL A 70 -6.78 0.92 15.46
N ASP A 71 -7.85 1.71 15.50
CA ASP A 71 -8.15 2.64 16.60
C ASP A 71 -8.71 1.95 17.86
N ASN A 72 -9.00 0.65 17.80
CA ASN A 72 -9.53 -0.13 18.91
C ASN A 72 -8.99 -1.56 18.92
N SER A 73 -9.11 -2.23 20.07
CA SER A 73 -8.57 -3.57 20.28
C SER A 73 -9.23 -4.65 19.42
N SER A 74 -10.51 -4.50 19.05
CA SER A 74 -11.19 -5.46 18.15
C SER A 74 -10.58 -5.47 16.75
N ARG A 75 -10.07 -4.33 16.27
CA ARG A 75 -9.47 -4.22 14.93
C ARG A 75 -8.08 -4.85 14.81
N VAL A 76 -7.47 -5.25 15.93
CA VAL A 76 -6.19 -5.97 15.90
C VAL A 76 -6.36 -7.35 15.27
N ASP A 77 -7.50 -7.99 15.49
CA ASP A 77 -7.82 -9.29 14.88
C ASP A 77 -8.11 -9.14 13.38
N ASP A 78 -8.75 -8.04 12.97
CA ASP A 78 -9.03 -7.74 11.55
C ASP A 78 -7.73 -7.55 10.75
N ALA A 79 -6.67 -7.03 11.37
CA ALA A 79 -5.37 -6.85 10.72
C ALA A 79 -4.73 -8.17 10.23
N VAL A 80 -5.17 -9.33 10.74
CA VAL A 80 -4.66 -10.65 10.34
C VAL A 80 -4.93 -10.95 8.86
N GLU A 81 -5.99 -10.40 8.27
CA GLU A 81 -6.30 -10.68 6.86
C GLU A 81 -5.22 -10.17 5.89
N PHE A 82 -4.51 -9.10 6.26
CA PHE A 82 -3.51 -8.44 5.42
C PHE A 82 -2.23 -9.27 5.23
N TYR A 83 -2.02 -10.33 6.03
CA TYR A 83 -0.98 -11.33 5.75
C TYR A 83 -1.17 -12.01 4.39
N SER A 84 -2.40 -12.02 3.85
CA SER A 84 -2.67 -12.54 2.50
C SER A 84 -1.91 -11.80 1.39
N LEU A 85 -1.46 -10.56 1.64
CA LEU A 85 -0.67 -9.77 0.69
C LEU A 85 0.75 -10.34 0.47
N GLY A 86 1.24 -11.24 1.34
CA GLY A 86 2.48 -11.98 1.12
C GLY A 86 3.74 -11.10 1.04
N LEU A 87 3.75 -10.01 1.81
CA LEU A 87 4.89 -9.11 2.00
C LEU A 87 5.61 -9.39 3.32
#